data_AF-A0A7X0IAJ1-F1
#
_entry.id   AF-A0A7X0IAJ1-F1
#
_cell.length_a   1.000
_cell.length_b   1.000
_cell.length_c   1.000
_cell.angle_alpha   90.00
_cell.angle_beta   90.00
_cell.angle_gamma   90.00
#
_symmetry.space_group_name_H-M   'P 1'
#
loop_
_entity.id
_entity.type
_entity.pdbx_description
1 polymer ?
#
loop_
_entity_poly.entity_id
_entity_poly.type
_entity_poly.pdbx_seq_one_letter_code
_entity_poly.pdbx_strand_id
1 'polypeptide(L)'
;MNQSTHSDDPREGHHLPTARSGAAVHGRSLSGLRTPQMRLIWSPSTSNAATVTMIEAQIIRGEWTDPDRGKVKVKDYAETWISQRPGLRPRTVDLYRWLLKKHITHSLGNVAVGKLSTAMVRQRRADLLGNGVSISVAAKAYRLLRAVLMKAAEEDHLIQRNPCRIRGAGDEQAGERPVLTVDQVLDLADRVGRRPIGNVRKLSTSSYRLRYQRNGEMRTHPETFATRGAADGALWKLGKDGRAGCTQDRRFRALVLLATFASLRWGEVGPFPLNVDTLETGS
;
A
#
# COMPACT_ATOMS: atom_id res chain seq x y z
N MET A 1 32.28 43.29 -53.39
CA MET A 1 33.61 43.21 -52.77
C MET A 1 33.70 41.94 -51.94
N ASN A 2 34.49 40.97 -52.43
CA ASN A 2 35.40 40.03 -51.72
C ASN A 2 35.47 40.13 -50.17
N GLN A 3 35.64 39.09 -49.34
CA GLN A 3 36.12 37.68 -49.39
C GLN A 3 35.64 37.03 -48.05
N SER A 4 35.19 35.77 -47.93
CA SER A 4 35.89 34.47 -47.95
C SER A 4 36.88 34.20 -46.78
N THR A 5 36.50 33.31 -45.85
CA THR A 5 37.31 32.20 -45.23
C THR A 5 36.32 31.31 -44.44
N HIS A 6 35.83 30.16 -44.95
CA HIS A 6 36.41 28.79 -44.97
C HIS A 6 36.50 28.09 -43.60
N SER A 7 35.65 27.06 -43.39
CA SER A 7 36.04 25.65 -43.11
C SER A 7 34.89 24.78 -42.55
N ASP A 8 34.45 23.82 -43.38
CA ASP A 8 34.04 22.41 -43.17
C ASP A 8 33.27 21.92 -41.92
N ASP A 9 31.97 21.67 -42.10
CA ASP A 9 31.22 20.37 -42.20
C ASP A 9 31.40 19.21 -41.14
N PRO A 10 30.55 18.15 -41.13
CA PRO A 10 29.37 17.95 -40.28
C PRO A 10 29.43 16.62 -39.47
N ARG A 11 28.36 16.24 -38.73
CA ARG A 11 27.71 14.89 -38.77
C ARG A 11 26.74 14.58 -37.62
N GLU A 12 25.55 14.16 -38.06
CA GLU A 12 24.81 12.93 -37.72
C GLU A 12 24.15 12.74 -36.34
N GLY A 13 22.81 12.73 -36.38
CA GLY A 13 21.97 11.98 -35.46
C GLY A 13 21.79 10.53 -35.94
N HIS A 14 21.90 9.58 -35.00
CA HIS A 14 21.73 8.15 -35.27
C HIS A 14 20.30 7.67 -34.98
N HIS A 15 19.60 7.27 -36.05
CA HIS A 15 18.45 6.36 -35.99
C HIS A 15 18.94 4.90 -35.88
N LEU A 16 18.38 4.13 -34.95
CA LEU A 16 18.59 2.69 -34.80
C LEU A 16 17.69 1.90 -35.79
N PRO A 17 18.20 0.88 -36.51
CA PRO A 17 17.35 -0.08 -37.20
C PRO A 17 17.24 -1.41 -36.44
N THR A 18 16.01 -1.93 -36.40
CA THR A 18 15.60 -3.28 -35.97
C THR A 18 16.03 -4.36 -36.97
N ALA A 19 16.62 -5.46 -36.47
CA ALA A 19 16.97 -6.62 -37.28
C ALA A 19 15.90 -7.74 -37.21
N ARG A 20 15.32 -8.08 -38.36
CA ARG A 20 14.72 -9.40 -38.66
C ARG A 20 15.82 -10.26 -39.30
N SER A 21 16.02 -11.48 -38.81
CA SER A 21 16.85 -12.49 -39.49
C SER A 21 15.98 -13.68 -39.88
N GLY A 22 16.07 -14.07 -41.14
CA GLY A 22 15.47 -15.26 -41.70
C GLY A 22 16.39 -15.86 -42.75
N ALA A 23 16.37 -17.19 -42.75
CA ALA A 23 16.72 -18.12 -43.83
C ALA A 23 18.19 -18.52 -44.06
N ALA A 24 18.35 -19.84 -43.91
CA ALA A 24 19.46 -20.70 -44.29
C ALA A 24 19.74 -20.72 -45.80
N VAL A 25 20.98 -21.03 -46.19
CA VAL A 25 21.30 -21.67 -47.48
C VAL A 25 22.41 -22.70 -47.31
N HIS A 26 22.20 -23.80 -48.02
CA HIS A 26 22.92 -25.07 -48.03
C HIS A 26 24.36 -24.98 -48.57
N GLY A 27 25.16 -25.96 -48.14
CA GLY A 27 26.53 -26.17 -48.60
C GLY A 27 26.63 -26.63 -50.07
N ARG A 28 27.71 -26.16 -50.71
CA ARG A 28 28.36 -26.86 -51.82
C ARG A 28 29.87 -26.61 -51.73
N SER A 29 30.61 -27.72 -51.80
CA SER A 29 32.06 -27.80 -51.83
C SER A 29 32.61 -27.23 -53.15
N LEU A 30 33.65 -26.39 -53.08
CA LEU A 30 34.69 -26.31 -54.10
C LEU A 30 36.05 -26.03 -53.45
N SER A 31 36.91 -27.03 -53.56
CA SER A 31 38.35 -26.99 -53.37
C SER A 31 39.04 -26.22 -54.49
N GLY A 32 40.03 -25.39 -54.13
CA GLY A 32 41.09 -24.95 -55.04
C GLY A 32 41.06 -23.46 -55.35
N LEU A 33 41.90 -22.69 -54.66
CA LEU A 33 42.95 -21.82 -55.21
C LEU A 33 43.45 -20.88 -54.10
N ARG A 34 44.71 -21.06 -53.71
CA ARG A 34 45.45 -20.15 -52.84
C ARG A 34 45.79 -18.89 -53.63
N THR A 35 45.36 -17.73 -53.13
CA THR A 35 46.02 -16.44 -53.37
C THR A 35 46.18 -15.71 -52.03
N PRO A 36 47.32 -15.04 -51.76
CA PRO A 36 47.60 -14.40 -50.48
C PRO A 36 47.13 -12.94 -50.51
N GLN A 37 45.81 -12.70 -50.62
CA GLN A 37 45.28 -11.34 -50.52
C GLN A 37 43.81 -11.36 -50.05
N MET A 38 43.58 -11.65 -48.77
CA MET A 38 42.40 -11.19 -48.04
C MET A 38 42.58 -11.47 -46.55
N ARG A 39 43.31 -10.57 -45.89
CA ARG A 39 43.43 -10.56 -44.43
C ARG A 39 43.04 -9.19 -43.91
N LEU A 40 41.84 -8.70 -44.26
CA LEU A 40 41.40 -7.36 -43.87
C LEU A 40 39.88 -7.20 -43.83
N ILE A 41 39.11 -8.18 -43.34
CA ILE A 41 37.69 -7.93 -42.99
C ILE A 41 37.29 -8.76 -41.76
N TRP A 42 37.94 -8.50 -40.62
CA TRP A 42 37.30 -8.58 -39.29
C TRP A 42 38.24 -7.90 -38.30
N SER A 43 38.18 -6.58 -38.23
CA SER A 43 38.64 -5.89 -37.01
C SER A 43 37.49 -6.00 -36.00
N PRO A 44 37.69 -6.59 -34.81
CA PRO A 44 36.74 -6.38 -33.73
C PRO A 44 36.67 -4.87 -33.52
N SER A 45 35.49 -4.26 -33.67
CA SER A 45 35.37 -2.85 -33.32
C SER A 45 35.80 -2.72 -31.87
N THR A 46 36.77 -1.86 -31.59
CA THR A 46 37.34 -1.64 -30.26
C THR A 46 36.24 -1.35 -29.21
N SER A 47 35.07 -0.89 -29.66
CA SER A 47 33.85 -0.68 -28.88
C SER A 47 33.28 -1.97 -28.23
N ASN A 48 33.41 -3.14 -28.86
CA ASN A 48 32.90 -4.40 -28.29
C ASN A 48 33.91 -5.04 -27.32
N ALA A 49 35.21 -4.88 -27.55
CA ALA A 49 36.25 -5.45 -26.69
C ALA A 49 36.20 -4.84 -25.27
N ALA A 50 36.09 -3.50 -25.16
CA ALA A 50 35.99 -2.84 -23.86
C ALA A 50 34.71 -3.25 -23.08
N THR A 51 33.60 -3.43 -23.80
CA THR A 51 32.31 -3.85 -23.22
C THR A 51 32.38 -5.30 -22.74
N VAL A 52 32.98 -6.21 -23.53
CA VAL A 52 33.18 -7.61 -23.17
C VAL A 52 34.14 -7.76 -22.00
N THR A 53 35.29 -7.06 -22.00
CA THR A 53 36.24 -7.10 -20.88
C THR A 53 35.65 -6.55 -19.59
N MET A 54 34.80 -5.53 -19.66
CA MET A 54 34.09 -5.00 -18.48
C MET A 54 33.02 -5.97 -17.97
N ILE A 55 32.29 -6.64 -18.87
CA ILE A 55 31.33 -7.70 -18.53
C ILE A 55 32.06 -8.90 -17.92
N GLU A 56 33.16 -9.35 -18.51
CA GLU A 56 34.02 -10.42 -17.97
C GLU A 56 34.55 -10.06 -16.58
N ALA A 57 35.01 -8.82 -16.38
CA ALA A 57 35.45 -8.35 -15.08
C ALA A 57 34.32 -8.29 -14.04
N GLN A 58 33.06 -8.06 -14.46
CA GLN A 58 31.88 -8.12 -13.60
C GLN A 58 31.46 -9.57 -13.31
N ILE A 59 31.58 -10.48 -14.27
CA ILE A 59 31.31 -11.92 -14.11
C ILE A 59 32.33 -12.52 -13.13
N ILE A 60 33.62 -12.21 -13.30
CA ILE A 60 34.71 -12.65 -12.41
C ILE A 60 34.52 -12.11 -10.99
N ARG A 61 33.97 -10.90 -10.83
CA ARG A 61 33.63 -10.31 -9.53
C ARG A 61 32.31 -10.81 -8.93
N GLY A 62 31.55 -11.64 -9.65
CA GLY A 62 30.20 -12.05 -9.24
C GLY A 62 29.18 -10.90 -9.22
N GLU A 63 29.49 -9.78 -9.86
CA GLU A 63 28.66 -8.58 -9.92
C GLU A 63 27.73 -8.57 -11.15
N TRP A 64 27.94 -9.48 -12.11
CA TRP A 64 27.12 -9.50 -13.32
C TRP A 64 25.70 -10.03 -13.04
N THR A 65 24.70 -9.21 -13.33
CA THR A 65 23.27 -9.56 -13.27
C THR A 65 22.70 -9.45 -14.68
N ASP A 66 22.00 -10.48 -15.13
CA ASP A 66 21.35 -10.50 -16.44
C ASP A 66 20.40 -9.28 -16.58
N PRO A 67 20.67 -8.34 -17.50
CA PRO A 67 19.87 -7.13 -17.69
C PRO A 67 18.40 -7.43 -18.04
N ASP A 68 18.13 -8.60 -18.60
CA ASP A 68 16.80 -9.00 -19.03
C ASP A 68 15.94 -9.48 -17.86
N ARG A 69 16.55 -10.08 -16.82
CA ARG A 69 15.86 -10.50 -15.58
C ARG A 69 15.27 -9.32 -14.81
N GLY A 70 15.94 -8.17 -14.84
CA GLY A 70 15.48 -6.96 -14.14
C GLY A 70 14.30 -6.23 -14.80
N LYS A 71 13.81 -6.67 -15.97
CA LYS A 71 12.78 -5.96 -16.75
C LYS A 71 11.37 -6.09 -16.19
N VAL A 72 11.12 -7.06 -15.30
CA VAL A 72 9.81 -7.20 -14.64
C VAL A 72 9.45 -5.91 -13.88
N LYS A 73 8.19 -5.50 -13.96
CA LYS A 73 7.72 -4.29 -13.27
C LYS A 73 7.58 -4.56 -11.77
N VAL A 74 7.84 -3.53 -10.96
CA VAL A 74 7.71 -3.60 -9.49
C VAL A 74 6.32 -4.05 -9.06
N LYS A 75 5.26 -3.56 -9.73
CA LYS A 75 3.88 -3.96 -9.42
C LYS A 75 3.69 -5.47 -9.59
N ASP A 76 4.02 -6.00 -10.76
CA ASP A 76 3.74 -7.38 -11.13
C ASP A 76 4.56 -8.36 -10.26
N TYR A 77 5.83 -8.02 -10.03
CA TYR A 77 6.69 -8.78 -9.14
C TYR A 77 6.18 -8.78 -7.68
N ALA A 78 5.76 -7.62 -7.17
CA ALA A 78 5.21 -7.52 -5.82
C ALA A 78 3.87 -8.28 -5.65
N GLU A 79 2.97 -8.23 -6.64
CA GLU A 79 1.72 -8.99 -6.62
C GLU A 79 1.96 -10.50 -6.58
N THR A 80 2.97 -10.96 -7.35
CA THR A 80 3.40 -12.35 -7.40
C THR A 80 3.99 -12.78 -6.06
N TRP A 81 4.90 -11.97 -5.51
CA TRP A 81 5.51 -12.20 -4.21
C TRP A 81 4.48 -12.29 -3.08
N ILE A 82 3.48 -11.41 -3.05
CA ILE A 82 2.41 -11.45 -2.03
C ILE A 82 1.62 -12.76 -2.13
N SER A 83 1.35 -13.22 -3.36
CA SER A 83 0.53 -14.41 -3.60
C SER A 83 1.28 -15.72 -3.30
N GLN A 84 2.59 -15.75 -3.54
CA GLN A 84 3.42 -16.93 -3.32
C GLN A 84 3.96 -17.04 -1.89
N ARG A 85 3.94 -15.96 -1.10
CA ARG A 85 4.53 -15.96 0.25
C ARG A 85 3.73 -16.84 1.21
N PRO A 86 4.30 -17.96 1.71
CA PRO A 86 3.61 -18.83 2.64
C PRO A 86 3.45 -18.18 4.02
N GLY A 87 2.43 -18.60 4.77
CA GLY A 87 2.25 -18.24 6.18
C GLY A 87 1.75 -16.82 6.46
N LEU A 88 1.32 -16.06 5.45
CA LEU A 88 0.69 -14.76 5.68
C LEU A 88 -0.75 -14.92 6.19
N ARG A 89 -1.06 -14.27 7.32
CA ARG A 89 -2.45 -14.15 7.80
C ARG A 89 -3.30 -13.41 6.75
N PRO A 90 -4.58 -13.77 6.55
CA PRO A 90 -5.45 -13.12 5.56
C PRO A 90 -5.45 -11.59 5.64
N ARG A 91 -5.52 -11.04 6.86
CA ARG A 91 -5.50 -9.59 7.08
C ARG A 91 -4.19 -8.91 6.65
N THR A 92 -3.09 -9.64 6.69
CA THR A 92 -1.77 -9.15 6.24
C THR A 92 -1.72 -9.09 4.71
N VAL A 93 -2.30 -10.08 4.03
CA VAL A 93 -2.45 -10.09 2.57
C VAL A 93 -3.27 -8.89 2.10
N ASP A 94 -4.40 -8.63 2.75
CA ASP A 94 -5.24 -7.45 2.46
C ASP A 94 -4.48 -6.15 2.63
N LEU A 95 -3.77 -6.00 3.75
CA LEU A 95 -2.95 -4.83 4.03
C LEU A 95 -1.88 -4.64 2.95
N TYR A 96 -1.16 -5.70 2.57
CA TYR A 96 -0.12 -5.61 1.56
C TYR A 96 -0.66 -5.25 0.19
N ARG A 97 -1.77 -5.86 -0.25
CA ARG A 97 -2.43 -5.53 -1.51
C ARG A 97 -2.91 -4.07 -1.52
N TRP A 98 -3.49 -3.60 -0.43
CA TRP A 98 -3.91 -2.21 -0.30
C TRP A 98 -2.72 -1.24 -0.34
N LEU A 99 -1.65 -1.50 0.42
CA LEU A 99 -0.43 -0.68 0.42
C LEU A 99 0.23 -0.63 -0.96
N LEU A 100 0.31 -1.78 -1.64
CA LEU A 100 0.84 -1.88 -2.99
C LEU A 100 0.03 -1.00 -3.94
N LYS A 101 -1.28 -1.24 -4.04
CA LYS A 101 -2.19 -0.51 -4.94
C LYS A 101 -2.21 0.99 -4.65
N LYS A 102 -2.35 1.38 -3.38
CA LYS A 102 -2.58 2.78 -2.98
C LYS A 102 -1.29 3.60 -2.94
N HIS A 103 -0.19 3.03 -2.47
CA HIS A 103 1.00 3.79 -2.13
C HIS A 103 2.24 3.44 -2.94
N ILE A 104 2.31 2.29 -3.62
CA ILE A 104 3.51 1.89 -4.40
C ILE A 104 3.24 1.99 -5.90
N THR A 105 2.12 1.45 -6.38
CA THR A 105 1.83 1.28 -7.81
C THR A 105 1.76 2.61 -8.56
N HIS A 106 1.28 3.68 -7.92
CA HIS A 106 1.11 4.97 -8.59
C HIS A 106 2.43 5.59 -9.11
N SER A 107 3.50 5.55 -8.30
CA SER A 107 4.79 6.17 -8.66
C SER A 107 5.85 5.18 -9.13
N LEU A 108 5.89 3.98 -8.54
CA LEU A 108 6.94 3.00 -8.82
C LEU A 108 6.42 1.75 -9.55
N GLY A 109 5.10 1.58 -9.69
CA GLY A 109 4.52 0.34 -10.17
C GLY A 109 4.97 -0.07 -11.57
N ASN A 110 5.14 0.89 -12.47
CA ASN A 110 5.57 0.66 -13.86
C ASN A 110 7.10 0.63 -14.05
N VAL A 111 7.86 0.89 -12.99
CA VAL A 111 9.32 0.89 -13.04
C VAL A 111 9.80 -0.57 -13.07
N ALA A 112 10.75 -0.86 -13.94
CA ALA A 112 11.43 -2.15 -13.95
C ALA A 112 12.23 -2.33 -12.65
N VAL A 113 12.14 -3.50 -12.01
CA VAL A 113 12.83 -3.79 -10.73
C VAL A 113 14.33 -3.49 -10.85
N GLY A 114 14.96 -3.83 -11.98
CA GLY A 114 16.37 -3.57 -12.27
C GLY A 114 16.76 -2.09 -12.37
N LYS A 115 15.80 -1.19 -12.64
CA LYS A 115 16.03 0.27 -12.76
C LYS A 115 15.69 1.03 -11.48
N LEU A 116 15.18 0.35 -10.47
CA LEU A 116 14.74 1.00 -9.25
C LEU A 116 15.94 1.49 -8.42
N SER A 117 15.99 2.80 -8.15
CA SER A 117 17.07 3.41 -7.38
C SER A 117 16.64 3.87 -5.99
N THR A 118 17.60 4.00 -5.07
CA THR A 118 17.35 4.58 -3.74
C THR A 118 16.82 6.02 -3.83
N ALA A 119 17.21 6.79 -4.85
CA ALA A 119 16.72 8.13 -5.09
C ALA A 119 15.21 8.13 -5.40
N MET A 120 14.74 7.21 -6.25
CA MET A 120 13.31 7.05 -6.55
C MET A 120 12.50 6.65 -5.32
N VAL A 121 13.05 5.75 -4.48
CA VAL A 121 12.40 5.35 -3.22
C VAL A 121 12.32 6.52 -2.24
N ARG A 122 13.36 7.36 -2.18
CA ARG A 122 13.39 8.58 -1.35
C ARG A 122 12.37 9.60 -1.84
N GLN A 123 12.32 9.87 -3.14
CA GLN A 123 11.38 10.81 -3.74
C GLN A 123 9.94 10.38 -3.47
N ARG A 124 9.59 9.13 -3.77
CA ARG A 124 8.26 8.58 -3.46
C ARG A 124 7.88 8.78 -2.00
N ARG A 125 8.82 8.53 -1.07
CA ARG A 125 8.55 8.70 0.37
C ARG A 125 8.24 10.17 0.68
N ALA A 126 9.03 11.10 0.13
CA ALA A 126 8.79 12.54 0.27
C ALA A 126 7.40 12.93 -0.28
N ASP A 127 7.03 12.42 -1.46
CA ASP A 127 5.74 12.69 -2.09
C ASP A 127 4.57 12.18 -1.23
N LEU A 128 4.69 10.98 -0.64
CA LEU A 128 3.64 10.44 0.24
C LEU A 128 3.43 11.33 1.47
N LEU A 129 4.51 11.77 2.11
CA LEU A 129 4.44 12.64 3.28
C LEU A 129 3.92 14.04 2.90
N GLY A 130 4.35 14.60 1.77
CA GLY A 130 3.85 15.87 1.24
C GLY A 130 2.35 15.84 0.90
N ASN A 131 1.83 14.68 0.50
CA ASN A 131 0.40 14.45 0.25
C ASN A 131 -0.41 14.13 1.52
N GLY A 132 0.16 14.30 2.72
CA GLY A 132 -0.54 14.11 3.99
C GLY A 132 -0.71 12.64 4.43
N VAL A 133 -0.01 11.69 3.81
CA VAL A 133 -0.01 10.31 4.29
C VAL A 133 0.76 10.22 5.60
N SER A 134 0.17 9.59 6.62
CA SER A 134 0.83 9.44 7.92
C SER A 134 2.17 8.71 7.85
N ILE A 135 3.09 9.06 8.76
CA ILE A 135 4.42 8.46 8.88
C ILE A 135 4.33 6.93 9.05
N SER A 136 3.39 6.44 9.87
CA SER A 136 3.17 5.00 10.07
C SER A 136 2.79 4.29 8.76
N VAL A 137 1.87 4.87 7.97
CA VAL A 137 1.46 4.26 6.69
C VAL A 137 2.60 4.28 5.67
N ALA A 138 3.34 5.39 5.58
CA ALA A 138 4.51 5.50 4.71
C ALA A 138 5.59 4.46 5.11
N ALA A 139 5.80 4.24 6.41
CA ALA A 139 6.72 3.22 6.93
C ALA A 139 6.26 1.79 6.60
N LYS A 140 4.97 1.46 6.74
CA LYS A 140 4.42 0.16 6.31
C LYS A 140 4.65 -0.09 4.84
N ALA A 141 4.37 0.90 3.99
CA ALA A 141 4.58 0.79 2.55
C ALA A 141 6.07 0.62 2.21
N TYR A 142 6.97 1.28 2.94
CA TYR A 142 8.42 1.10 2.80
C TYR A 142 8.86 -0.29 3.22
N ARG A 143 8.38 -0.82 4.35
CA ARG A 143 8.69 -2.18 4.84
C ARG A 143 8.24 -3.26 3.86
N LEU A 144 7.05 -3.12 3.28
CA LEU A 144 6.56 -4.01 2.22
C LEU A 144 7.51 -3.98 1.02
N LEU A 145 7.80 -2.80 0.47
CA LEU A 145 8.68 -2.66 -0.68
C LEU A 145 10.08 -3.21 -0.39
N ARG A 146 10.63 -2.93 0.80
CA ARG A 146 11.92 -3.48 1.22
C ARG A 146 11.90 -5.00 1.25
N ALA A 147 10.87 -5.62 1.81
CA ALA A 147 10.75 -7.08 1.89
C ALA A 147 10.65 -7.73 0.49
N VAL A 148 9.85 -7.15 -0.41
CA VAL A 148 9.76 -7.60 -1.81
C VAL A 148 11.12 -7.52 -2.50
N LEU A 149 11.82 -6.39 -2.35
CA LEU A 149 13.12 -6.18 -3.02
C LEU A 149 14.28 -6.94 -2.35
N MET A 150 14.12 -7.42 -1.10
CA MET A 150 15.09 -8.35 -0.51
C MET A 150 15.05 -9.68 -1.26
N LYS A 151 13.86 -10.25 -1.48
CA LYS A 151 13.68 -11.47 -2.29
C LYS A 151 14.28 -11.29 -3.69
N ALA A 152 14.00 -10.14 -4.32
CA ALA A 152 14.52 -9.83 -5.66
C ALA A 152 16.05 -9.77 -5.71
N ALA A 153 16.71 -9.36 -4.62
CA ALA A 153 18.17 -9.23 -4.56
C ALA A 153 18.86 -10.55 -4.17
N GLU A 154 18.32 -11.23 -3.16
CA GLU A 154 19.01 -12.33 -2.48
C GLU A 154 18.67 -13.70 -3.06
N GLU A 155 17.44 -13.91 -3.52
CA GLU A 155 16.97 -15.23 -3.96
C GLU A 155 16.77 -15.27 -5.48
N ASP A 156 16.13 -14.25 -6.05
CA ASP A 156 15.82 -14.23 -7.49
C ASP A 156 16.93 -13.56 -8.32
N HIS A 157 17.89 -12.90 -7.65
CA HIS A 157 19.01 -12.17 -8.25
C HIS A 157 18.61 -11.26 -9.43
N LEU A 158 17.45 -10.61 -9.34
CA LEU A 158 16.95 -9.65 -10.34
C LEU A 158 17.65 -8.29 -10.23
N ILE A 159 18.22 -8.00 -9.06
CA ILE A 159 19.00 -6.81 -8.75
C ILE A 159 20.22 -7.21 -7.93
N GLN A 160 21.34 -6.52 -8.14
CA GLN A 160 22.53 -6.76 -7.32
C GLN A 160 22.32 -6.40 -5.84
N ARG A 161 21.57 -5.32 -5.57
CA ARG A 161 21.41 -4.76 -4.23
C ARG A 161 20.03 -4.16 -4.05
N ASN A 162 19.45 -4.38 -2.87
CA ASN A 162 18.17 -3.76 -2.49
C ASN A 162 18.32 -2.22 -2.36
N PRO A 163 17.53 -1.42 -3.10
CA PRO A 163 17.58 0.05 -3.04
C PRO A 163 16.93 0.65 -1.79
N CYS A 164 16.14 -0.11 -1.01
CA CYS A 164 15.50 0.32 0.23
C CYS A 164 16.49 0.36 1.41
N ARG A 165 17.38 1.37 1.41
CA ARG A 165 18.45 1.57 2.41
C ARG A 165 18.31 2.85 3.25
N ILE A 166 17.18 3.55 3.16
CA ILE A 166 16.93 4.79 3.88
C ILE A 166 16.78 4.47 5.38
N ARG A 167 17.68 5.01 6.21
CA ARG A 167 17.66 4.84 7.66
C ARG A 167 16.36 5.41 8.24
N GLY A 168 15.73 4.66 9.14
CA GLY A 168 14.46 5.05 9.79
C GLY A 168 13.22 5.06 8.88
N ALA A 169 13.35 4.70 7.60
CA ALA A 169 12.20 4.73 6.71
C ALA A 169 11.16 3.63 6.99
N GLY A 170 11.54 2.57 7.70
CA GLY A 170 10.62 1.53 8.15
C GLY A 170 10.03 1.76 9.54
N ASP A 171 10.45 2.82 10.24
CA ASP A 171 10.16 3.00 11.65
C ASP A 171 8.79 3.68 11.84
N GLU A 172 8.06 3.21 12.84
CA GLU A 172 6.77 3.76 13.22
C GLU A 172 6.84 4.31 14.64
N GLN A 173 6.74 5.63 14.76
CA GLN A 173 6.45 6.26 16.05
C GLN A 173 4.93 6.37 16.17
N ALA A 174 4.33 5.46 16.93
CA ALA A 174 2.98 5.68 17.44
C ALA A 174 3.11 6.60 18.65
N GLY A 175 2.43 7.75 18.63
CA GLY A 175 2.24 8.53 19.85
C GLY A 175 1.61 7.64 20.92
N GLU A 176 1.99 7.87 22.17
CA GLU A 176 1.37 7.16 23.29
C GLU A 176 -0.14 7.38 23.24
N ARG A 177 -0.89 6.28 23.32
CA ARG A 177 -2.35 6.37 23.36
C ARG A 177 -2.74 6.78 24.77
N PRO A 178 -3.48 7.89 24.95
CA PRO A 178 -3.99 8.26 26.26
C PRO A 178 -4.79 7.10 26.85
N VAL A 179 -4.51 6.76 28.11
CA VAL A 179 -5.25 5.74 28.85
C VAL A 179 -6.33 6.41 29.69
N LEU A 180 -7.48 5.75 29.78
CA LEU A 180 -8.54 6.19 30.68
C LEU A 180 -8.20 5.75 32.11
N THR A 181 -8.52 6.60 33.08
CA THR A 181 -8.55 6.22 34.49
C THR A 181 -9.71 5.25 34.76
N VAL A 182 -9.65 4.50 35.86
CA VAL A 182 -10.71 3.56 36.25
C VAL A 182 -12.07 4.26 36.33
N ASP A 183 -12.13 5.46 36.93
CA ASP A 183 -13.37 6.23 37.04
C ASP A 183 -13.93 6.63 35.67
N GLN A 184 -13.06 7.03 34.74
CA GLN A 184 -13.46 7.33 33.37
C GLN A 184 -13.97 6.10 32.61
N VAL A 185 -13.41 4.91 32.90
CA VAL A 185 -13.88 3.65 32.31
C VAL A 185 -15.27 3.31 32.84
N LEU A 186 -15.53 3.47 34.14
CA LEU A 186 -16.84 3.24 34.73
C LEU A 186 -17.90 4.20 34.18
N ASP A 187 -17.60 5.50 34.13
CA ASP A 187 -18.50 6.51 33.53
C ASP A 187 -18.76 6.24 32.04
N LEU A 188 -17.73 5.81 31.29
CA LEU A 188 -17.91 5.38 29.90
C LEU A 188 -18.81 4.15 29.80
N ALA A 189 -18.61 3.14 30.64
CA ALA A 189 -19.38 1.90 30.63
C ALA A 189 -20.88 2.16 30.89
N ASP A 190 -21.19 3.09 31.80
CA ASP A 190 -22.58 3.46 32.10
C ASP A 190 -23.24 4.26 30.96
N ARG A 191 -22.45 5.00 30.17
CA ARG A 191 -22.94 5.81 29.05
C ARG A 191 -23.14 5.04 27.74
N VAL A 192 -22.25 4.10 27.40
CA VAL A 192 -22.28 3.41 26.08
C VAL A 192 -23.58 2.61 25.89
N GLY A 193 -24.15 2.08 26.97
CA GLY A 193 -25.42 1.34 26.94
C GLY A 193 -26.68 2.20 26.92
N ARG A 194 -26.57 3.53 27.07
CA ARG A 194 -27.73 4.43 27.16
C ARG A 194 -28.17 4.92 25.79
N ARG A 195 -29.34 4.48 25.35
CA ARG A 195 -29.92 4.83 24.05
C ARG A 195 -31.27 5.53 24.20
N PRO A 196 -31.49 6.71 23.57
CA PRO A 196 -32.78 7.37 23.58
C PRO A 196 -33.82 6.55 22.81
N ILE A 197 -35.04 6.49 23.35
CA ILE A 197 -36.15 5.75 22.76
C ILE A 197 -36.91 6.69 21.81
N GLY A 198 -36.90 6.35 20.53
CA GLY A 198 -37.56 7.14 19.51
C GLY A 198 -37.50 6.51 18.12
N ASN A 199 -38.34 7.04 17.22
CA ASN A 199 -38.47 6.58 15.85
C ASN A 199 -38.40 7.79 14.90
N VAL A 200 -37.57 7.67 13.86
CA VAL A 200 -37.47 8.66 12.77
C VAL A 200 -38.10 8.07 11.52
N ARG A 201 -39.08 8.79 10.94
CA ARG A 201 -39.74 8.39 9.69
C ARG A 201 -39.59 9.46 8.61
N LYS A 202 -39.45 9.03 7.35
CA LYS A 202 -39.50 9.93 6.19
C LYS A 202 -40.95 10.29 5.87
N LEU A 203 -41.19 11.56 5.53
CA LEU A 203 -42.48 12.09 5.10
C LEU A 203 -42.53 12.17 3.56
N SER A 204 -43.73 12.33 3.01
CA SER A 204 -43.97 12.51 1.57
C SER A 204 -43.25 13.74 0.99
N THR A 205 -43.06 14.78 1.81
CA THR A 205 -42.35 16.01 1.45
C THR A 205 -40.81 15.87 1.46
N SER A 206 -40.27 14.65 1.48
CA SER A 206 -38.83 14.34 1.66
C SER A 206 -38.19 14.82 2.97
N SER A 207 -38.96 15.41 3.88
CA SER A 207 -38.53 15.74 5.24
C SER A 207 -38.66 14.53 6.19
N TYR A 208 -38.08 14.62 7.38
CA TYR A 208 -38.07 13.59 8.41
C TYR A 208 -38.83 14.04 9.65
N ARG A 209 -39.62 13.14 10.25
CA ARG A 209 -40.35 13.38 11.49
C ARG A 209 -39.80 12.49 12.59
N LEU A 210 -39.44 13.11 13.71
CA LEU A 210 -39.01 12.44 14.93
C LEU A 210 -40.21 12.21 15.86
N ARG A 211 -40.33 11.00 16.40
CA ARG A 211 -41.11 10.71 17.60
C ARG A 211 -40.17 10.19 18.68
N TYR A 212 -40.41 10.56 19.93
CA TYR A 212 -39.57 10.19 21.06
C TYR A 212 -40.45 9.81 22.25
N GLN A 213 -39.97 8.92 23.11
CA GLN A 213 -40.69 8.59 24.34
C GLN A 213 -40.39 9.63 25.42
N ARG A 214 -41.39 10.08 26.18
CA ARG A 214 -41.23 10.91 27.38
C ARG A 214 -42.24 10.44 28.42
N ASN A 215 -41.77 10.11 29.62
CA ASN A 215 -42.60 9.58 30.70
C ASN A 215 -43.46 8.37 30.28
N GLY A 216 -42.88 7.44 29.51
CA GLY A 216 -43.59 6.26 28.99
C GLY A 216 -44.38 6.50 27.70
N GLU A 217 -44.75 7.73 27.38
CA GLU A 217 -45.59 8.06 26.21
C GLU A 217 -44.79 8.49 24.98
N MET A 218 -45.25 8.10 23.79
CA MET A 218 -44.62 8.50 22.52
C MET A 218 -45.12 9.86 22.03
N ARG A 219 -44.27 10.88 22.10
CA ARG A 219 -44.55 12.25 21.62
C ARG A 219 -43.93 12.51 20.25
N THR A 220 -44.53 13.44 19.52
CA THR A 220 -44.01 13.90 18.23
C THR A 220 -43.19 15.17 18.45
N HIS A 221 -42.02 15.26 17.82
CA HIS A 221 -41.21 16.48 17.84
C HIS A 221 -41.94 17.60 17.06
N PRO A 222 -41.97 18.85 17.57
CA PRO A 222 -42.71 19.95 16.91
C PRO A 222 -42.16 20.27 15.52
N GLU A 223 -40.84 20.16 15.34
CA GLU A 223 -40.17 20.43 14.08
C GLU A 223 -39.96 19.16 13.25
N THR A 224 -39.97 19.33 11.93
CA THR A 224 -39.49 18.34 10.96
C THR A 224 -38.05 18.66 10.55
N PHE A 225 -37.30 17.64 10.13
CA PHE A 225 -35.88 17.74 9.82
C PHE A 225 -35.61 17.50 8.33
N ALA A 226 -34.62 18.17 7.77
CA ALA A 226 -34.22 17.97 6.37
C ALA A 226 -33.55 16.61 6.12
N THR A 227 -32.84 16.06 7.11
CA THR A 227 -32.12 14.78 6.99
C THR A 227 -32.42 13.84 8.15
N ARG A 228 -32.24 12.53 7.92
CA ARG A 228 -32.34 11.52 8.98
C ARG A 228 -31.34 11.78 10.10
N GLY A 229 -30.10 12.14 9.76
CA GLY A 229 -29.04 12.40 10.73
C GLY A 229 -29.34 13.59 11.64
N ALA A 230 -29.99 14.64 11.12
CA ALA A 230 -30.44 15.77 11.93
C ALA A 230 -31.54 15.35 12.92
N ALA A 231 -32.51 14.54 12.49
CA ALA A 231 -33.54 13.99 13.37
C ALA A 231 -32.97 13.05 14.45
N ASP A 232 -32.03 12.18 14.07
CA ASP A 232 -31.32 11.29 15.00
C ASP A 232 -30.51 12.12 16.01
N GLY A 233 -29.79 13.15 15.56
CA GLY A 233 -29.05 14.07 16.43
C GLY A 233 -29.95 14.80 17.43
N ALA A 234 -31.12 15.25 16.99
CA ALA A 234 -32.11 15.86 17.88
C ALA A 234 -32.64 14.88 18.94
N LEU A 235 -32.88 13.61 18.57
CA LEU A 235 -33.26 12.56 19.51
C LEU A 235 -32.18 12.31 20.57
N TRP A 236 -30.91 12.25 20.16
CA TRP A 236 -29.78 12.12 21.08
C TRP A 236 -29.64 13.32 22.01
N LYS A 237 -29.88 14.54 21.52
CA LYS A 237 -29.90 15.74 22.37
C LYS A 237 -31.01 15.66 23.42
N LEU A 238 -32.23 15.30 23.02
CA LEU A 238 -33.35 15.10 23.96
C LEU A 238 -33.05 14.03 25.01
N GLY A 239 -32.38 12.93 24.63
CA GLY A 239 -31.97 11.88 25.56
C GLY A 239 -30.91 12.33 26.57
N LYS A 240 -29.92 13.12 26.12
CA LYS A 240 -28.90 13.72 26.99
C LYS A 240 -29.50 14.74 27.96
N ASP A 241 -30.45 15.55 27.50
CA ASP A 241 -31.13 16.57 28.30
C ASP A 241 -32.20 15.97 29.25
N GLY A 242 -32.36 14.65 29.28
CA GLY A 242 -33.39 13.96 30.08
C GLY A 242 -34.83 14.21 29.62
N ARG A 243 -35.02 14.78 28.43
CA ARG A 243 -36.33 15.10 27.84
C ARG A 243 -36.93 13.94 27.04
N ALA A 244 -36.11 12.94 26.71
CA ALA A 244 -36.54 11.67 26.14
C ALA A 244 -36.14 10.51 27.06
N GLY A 245 -37.04 9.52 27.16
CA GLY A 245 -36.77 8.24 27.81
C GLY A 245 -35.59 7.54 27.14
N CYS A 246 -34.81 6.82 27.94
CA CYS A 246 -33.65 6.08 27.46
C CYS A 246 -33.75 4.63 27.94
N THR A 247 -33.39 3.68 27.09
CA THR A 247 -33.10 2.30 27.49
C THR A 247 -31.64 2.21 27.90
N GLN A 248 -31.34 1.40 28.91
CA GLN A 248 -29.98 1.04 29.29
C GLN A 248 -29.77 -0.45 29.06
N ASP A 249 -28.96 -0.80 28.06
CA ASP A 249 -28.60 -2.20 27.80
C ASP A 249 -27.32 -2.55 28.60
N ARG A 250 -27.51 -3.38 29.63
CA ARG A 250 -26.46 -3.83 30.55
C ARG A 250 -25.34 -4.62 29.85
N ARG A 251 -25.61 -5.23 28.68
CA ARG A 251 -24.60 -5.98 27.93
C ARG A 251 -23.45 -5.09 27.47
N PHE A 252 -23.73 -3.84 27.06
CA PHE A 252 -22.67 -2.91 26.66
C PHE A 252 -21.80 -2.49 27.83
N ARG A 253 -22.38 -2.35 29.03
CA ARG A 253 -21.62 -2.09 30.25
C ARG A 253 -20.67 -3.26 30.53
N ALA A 254 -21.19 -4.50 30.54
CA ALA A 254 -20.38 -5.70 30.73
C ALA A 254 -19.27 -5.82 29.66
N LEU A 255 -19.58 -5.52 28.40
CA LEU A 255 -18.66 -5.52 27.27
C LEU A 255 -17.48 -4.55 27.48
N VAL A 256 -17.76 -3.30 27.88
CA VAL A 256 -16.73 -2.29 28.15
C VAL A 256 -15.83 -2.71 29.31
N LEU A 257 -16.41 -3.21 30.40
CA LEU A 257 -15.65 -3.64 31.57
C LEU A 257 -14.79 -4.87 31.29
N LEU A 258 -15.33 -5.88 30.59
CA LEU A 258 -14.57 -7.08 30.20
C LEU A 258 -13.43 -6.74 29.24
N ALA A 259 -13.67 -5.93 28.21
CA ALA A 259 -12.63 -5.50 27.29
C ALA A 259 -11.50 -4.73 28.00
N THR A 260 -11.84 -3.94 29.02
CA THR A 260 -10.87 -3.09 29.72
C THR A 260 -10.08 -3.84 30.79
N PHE A 261 -10.74 -4.62 31.64
CA PHE A 261 -10.10 -5.26 32.80
C PHE A 261 -9.63 -6.70 32.55
N ALA A 262 -10.25 -7.42 31.61
CA ALA A 262 -9.80 -8.77 31.25
C ALA A 262 -8.76 -8.78 30.10
N SER A 263 -8.32 -7.59 29.65
CA SER A 263 -7.39 -7.42 28.51
C SER A 263 -7.84 -8.11 27.21
N LEU A 264 -9.14 -8.36 27.08
CA LEU A 264 -9.71 -9.02 25.91
C LEU A 264 -9.78 -8.05 24.73
N ARG A 265 -9.37 -8.52 23.56
CA ARG A 265 -9.50 -7.73 22.33
C ARG A 265 -10.95 -7.73 21.87
N TRP A 266 -11.38 -6.66 21.21
CA TRP A 266 -12.74 -6.57 20.64
C TRP A 266 -13.16 -7.79 19.80
N GLY A 267 -12.22 -8.41 19.08
CA GLY A 267 -12.47 -9.64 18.31
C GLY A 267 -12.69 -10.90 19.15
N GLU A 268 -12.27 -10.89 20.42
CA GLU A 268 -12.42 -11.97 21.39
C GLU A 268 -13.70 -11.80 22.23
N VAL A 269 -14.15 -10.55 22.45
CA VAL A 269 -15.36 -10.29 23.26
C VAL A 269 -16.65 -10.50 22.48
N GLY A 270 -16.67 -10.20 21.18
CA GLY A 270 -17.84 -10.34 20.31
C GLY A 270 -18.55 -11.72 20.30
N PRO A 271 -17.83 -12.85 20.34
CA PRO A 271 -18.46 -14.18 20.37
C PRO A 271 -19.00 -14.61 21.75
N PHE A 272 -18.75 -13.87 22.84
CA PHE A 272 -19.29 -14.26 24.15
C PHE A 272 -20.82 -14.02 24.23
N PRO A 273 -21.61 -15.03 24.61
CA PRO A 273 -23.01 -14.80 24.95
C PRO A 273 -23.07 -14.02 26.27
N LEU A 274 -23.24 -12.70 26.19
CA LEU A 274 -23.42 -11.83 27.36
C LEU A 274 -24.83 -12.05 27.93
N ASN A 275 -25.02 -13.16 28.64
CA ASN A 275 -26.22 -13.42 29.42
C ASN A 275 -26.03 -12.82 30.82
N VAL A 276 -26.48 -11.58 30.98
CA VAL A 276 -26.24 -10.75 32.18
C VAL A 276 -27.20 -11.04 33.33
N ASP A 277 -28.17 -11.93 33.14
CA ASP A 277 -29.26 -12.19 34.10
C ASP A 277 -28.86 -13.18 35.22
N THR A 278 -27.69 -13.82 35.14
CA THR A 278 -27.27 -14.88 36.08
C THR A 278 -26.33 -14.41 37.19
N LEU A 279 -26.02 -13.11 37.27
CA LEU A 279 -25.02 -12.58 38.22
C LEU A 279 -25.63 -11.99 39.50
N GLU A 280 -26.96 -11.95 39.66
CA GLU A 280 -27.62 -11.36 40.84
C GLU A 280 -28.31 -12.39 41.77
N THR A 281 -28.35 -13.69 41.44
CA THR A 281 -28.98 -14.72 42.32
C THR A 281 -28.03 -15.37 43.33
N GLY A 282 -26.88 -14.75 43.60
CA GLY A 282 -25.90 -15.21 44.58
C GLY A 282 -25.60 -14.16 45.65
N SER A 283 -26.58 -13.83 46.48
CA SER A 283 -26.39 -13.21 47.80
C SER A 283 -27.48 -13.69 48.74
#